data_AF-A0A495VAX1-F1
#
_entry.id   AF-A0A495VAX1-F1
#
_cell.length_a   1.000
_cell.length_b   1.000
_cell.length_c   1.000
_cell.angle_alpha   90.00
_cell.angle_beta   90.00
_cell.angle_gamma   90.00
#
_symmetry.space_group_name_H-M   'P 1'
#
loop_
_entity.id
_entity.type
_entity.pdbx_description
1 polymer ?
#
loop_
_entity_poly.entity_id
_entity_poly.type
_entity_poly.pdbx_seq_one_letter_code
_entity_poly.pdbx_strand_id
1 'polypeptide(L)'
;MSPLYRLYRYDHGDGTAKEWAYADLGNGTAQIRWGPAGRLRQCQSKPLRIALERAREKTLKGYVAIGQADIDATGAVALLSREGPDPRLPPAVPTPDPKPTRDITALLGGDDDGFYF
;
A
#
# COMPACT_ATOMS: atom_id res chain seq x y z
N MET A 1 -20.46 -7.30 12.95
CA MET A 1 -19.71 -7.63 11.72
C MET A 1 -18.34 -6.98 11.83
N SER A 2 -17.28 -7.71 11.55
CA SER A 2 -15.93 -7.13 11.44
C SER A 2 -15.89 -6.19 10.23
N PRO A 3 -15.18 -5.06 10.32
CA PRO A 3 -15.07 -4.13 9.20
C PRO A 3 -14.29 -4.77 8.05
N LEU A 4 -14.76 -4.55 6.82
CA LEU A 4 -14.16 -5.10 5.61
C LEU A 4 -13.04 -4.19 5.10
N TYR A 5 -11.81 -4.69 5.10
CA TYR A 5 -10.64 -3.90 4.75
C TYR A 5 -10.31 -3.97 3.27
N ARG A 6 -9.92 -2.83 2.69
CA ARG A 6 -9.14 -2.78 1.44
C ARG A 6 -7.67 -2.86 1.79
N LEU A 7 -7.03 -3.94 1.34
CA LEU A 7 -5.65 -4.28 1.66
C LEU A 7 -4.72 -3.86 0.52
N TYR A 8 -3.61 -3.24 0.90
CA TYR A 8 -2.54 -2.84 0.00
C TYR A 8 -1.21 -3.40 0.51
N ARG A 9 -0.34 -3.80 -0.42
CA ARG A 9 0.98 -4.34 -0.11
C ARG A 9 2.08 -3.57 -0.84
N TYR A 10 3.18 -3.36 -0.13
CA TYR A 10 4.44 -2.92 -0.70
C TYR A 10 5.47 -4.02 -0.46
N ASP A 11 5.97 -4.59 -1.54
CA ASP A 11 7.02 -5.60 -1.50
C ASP A 11 8.39 -4.91 -1.48
N HIS A 12 9.22 -5.33 -0.54
CA HIS A 12 10.61 -4.88 -0.44
C HIS A 12 11.51 -5.76 -1.31
N GLY A 13 12.60 -5.21 -1.83
CA GLY A 13 13.56 -5.96 -2.66
C GLY A 13 14.26 -7.11 -1.93
N ASP A 14 14.24 -7.11 -0.60
CA ASP A 14 14.77 -8.19 0.25
C ASP A 14 13.79 -9.36 0.47
N GLY A 15 12.61 -9.32 -0.13
CA GLY A 15 11.59 -10.37 -0.03
C GLY A 15 10.65 -10.24 1.17
N THR A 16 10.85 -9.26 2.06
CA THR A 16 9.83 -8.87 3.02
C THR A 16 8.76 -7.98 2.37
N ALA A 17 7.61 -7.84 3.02
CA ALA A 17 6.56 -6.95 2.55
C ALA A 17 5.87 -6.24 3.71
N LYS A 18 5.44 -5.00 3.44
CA LYS A 18 4.64 -4.20 4.36
C LYS A 18 3.23 -4.09 3.82
N GLU A 19 2.25 -4.23 4.71
CA GLU A 19 0.85 -4.07 4.38
C GLU A 19 0.24 -2.87 5.09
N TRP A 20 -0.71 -2.27 4.38
CA TRP A 20 -1.50 -1.16 4.86
C TRP A 20 -2.94 -1.40 4.40
N ALA A 21 -3.89 -1.18 5.30
CA ALA A 21 -5.28 -1.42 5.01
C ALA A 21 -6.17 -0.34 5.63
N TYR A 22 -7.33 -0.10 5.03
CA TYR A 22 -8.37 0.69 5.65
C TYR A 22 -9.75 0.06 5.44
N ALA A 23 -10.65 0.31 6.38
CA ALA A 23 -12.06 -0.07 6.29
C ALA A 23 -12.94 1.13 6.67
N ASP A 24 -13.99 1.37 5.89
CA ASP A 24 -15.04 2.32 6.24
C ASP A 24 -15.90 1.73 7.38
N LEU A 25 -16.14 2.52 8.42
CA LEU A 25 -16.95 2.12 9.57
C LEU A 25 -18.42 2.56 9.42
N GLY A 26 -18.78 3.24 8.33
CA GLY A 26 -20.15 3.67 8.02
C GLY A 26 -20.62 4.92 8.78
N ASN A 27 -19.76 5.50 9.62
CA ASN A 27 -20.04 6.71 10.42
C ASN A 27 -19.21 7.92 9.96
N GLY A 28 -18.68 7.88 8.73
CA GLY A 28 -17.77 8.90 8.20
C GLY A 28 -16.32 8.78 8.70
N THR A 29 -16.01 7.76 9.51
CA THR A 29 -14.65 7.41 9.92
C THR A 29 -14.22 6.09 9.30
N ALA A 30 -12.91 5.91 9.19
CA ALA A 30 -12.28 4.69 8.74
C ALA A 30 -11.30 4.18 9.81
N GLN A 31 -11.23 2.87 9.95
CA GLN A 31 -10.13 2.22 10.67
C GLN A 31 -9.01 1.95 9.67
N ILE A 32 -7.80 2.38 10.02
CA ILE A 32 -6.58 2.15 9.26
C ILE A 32 -5.72 1.17 10.07
N ARG A 33 -5.15 0.15 9.41
CA ARG A 33 -4.21 -0.78 10.03
C ARG A 33 -2.97 -0.97 9.18
N TRP A 34 -1.83 -1.25 9.81
CA TRP A 34 -0.58 -1.49 9.10
C TRP A 34 0.39 -2.37 9.89
N GLY A 35 1.34 -2.98 9.16
CA GLY A 35 2.32 -3.89 9.73
C GLY A 35 3.05 -4.70 8.66
N PRO A 36 3.85 -5.70 9.05
CA PRO A 36 4.37 -6.69 8.13
C PRO A 36 3.23 -7.46 7.45
N ALA A 37 3.47 -7.98 6.25
CA ALA A 37 2.49 -8.73 5.50
C ALA A 37 1.89 -9.90 6.31
N GLY A 38 0.57 -10.02 6.28
CA GLY A 38 -0.21 -11.00 7.04
C GLY A 38 -0.45 -10.64 8.51
N ARG A 39 0.15 -9.55 9.04
CA ARG A 39 0.05 -9.21 10.48
C ARG A 39 0.02 -7.71 10.77
N LEU A 40 -1.15 -7.10 10.59
CA LEU A 40 -1.40 -5.66 10.71
C LEU A 40 -1.80 -5.27 12.15
N ARG A 41 -0.83 -5.30 13.06
CA ARG A 41 -1.08 -5.03 14.49
C ARG A 41 -1.35 -3.57 14.81
N GLN A 42 -0.74 -2.64 14.06
CA GLN A 42 -0.89 -1.22 14.33
C GLN A 42 -2.25 -0.74 13.79
N CYS A 43 -2.95 0.10 14.54
CA CYS A 43 -4.26 0.61 14.14
C CYS A 43 -4.43 2.09 14.48
N GLN A 44 -5.25 2.79 13.70
CA GLN A 44 -5.63 4.17 13.94
C GLN A 44 -6.98 4.46 13.30
N SER A 45 -7.84 5.23 13.97
CA SER A 45 -9.07 5.76 13.37
C SER A 45 -8.85 7.17 12.82
N LYS A 46 -9.38 7.45 11.63
CA LYS A 46 -9.33 8.76 10.96
C LYS A 46 -10.65 9.03 10.23
N PRO A 47 -10.94 10.28 9.85
CA PRO A 47 -12.04 10.55 8.92
C PRO A 47 -11.85 9.76 7.61
N LEU A 48 -12.94 9.25 7.04
CA LEU A 48 -12.90 8.40 5.84
C LEU A 48 -12.16 9.09 4.67
N ARG A 49 -12.40 10.39 4.47
CA ARG A 49 -11.69 11.21 3.47
C ARG A 49 -10.16 11.10 3.58
N ILE A 50 -9.62 11.16 4.80
CA ILE A 50 -8.17 11.06 5.05
C ILE A 50 -7.65 9.67 4.72
N ALA A 51 -8.42 8.61 5.00
CA ALA A 51 -8.04 7.26 4.62
C ALA A 51 -8.01 7.08 3.09
N LEU A 52 -8.97 7.66 2.37
CA LEU A 52 -9.02 7.65 0.91
C LEU A 52 -7.85 8.44 0.28
N GLU A 53 -7.54 9.62 0.82
CA GLU A 53 -6.38 10.42 0.41
C GLU A 53 -5.08 9.62 0.61
N ARG A 54 -4.90 9.01 1.78
CA ARG A 54 -3.74 8.15 2.07
C ARG A 54 -3.64 6.94 1.16
N ALA A 55 -4.77 6.31 0.81
CA ALA A 55 -4.76 5.19 -0.11
C ALA A 55 -4.16 5.60 -1.47
N ARG A 56 -4.53 6.79 -1.98
CA ARG A 56 -3.95 7.35 -3.22
C ARG A 56 -2.45 7.62 -3.07
N GLU A 57 -2.04 8.26 -1.96
CA GLU A 57 -0.62 8.50 -1.67
C GLU A 57 0.19 7.19 -1.58
N LYS A 58 -0.41 6.13 -1.03
CA LYS A 58 0.23 4.81 -0.94
C LYS A 58 0.39 4.17 -2.31
N THR A 59 -0.61 4.24 -3.17
CA THR A 59 -0.49 3.77 -4.56
C THR A 59 0.64 4.49 -5.29
N LEU A 60 0.76 5.81 -5.13
CA LEU A 60 1.87 6.58 -5.73
C LEU A 60 3.25 6.18 -5.18
N LYS A 61 3.32 5.67 -3.95
CA LYS A 61 4.54 5.12 -3.34
C LYS A 61 4.83 3.67 -3.74
N GLY A 62 4.06 3.11 -4.66
CA GLY A 62 4.24 1.73 -5.15
C GLY A 62 3.51 0.66 -4.35
N TYR A 63 2.58 1.02 -3.46
CA TYR A 63 1.70 0.02 -2.85
C TYR A 63 0.69 -0.48 -3.90
N VAL A 64 0.57 -1.79 -4.02
CA VAL A 64 -0.38 -2.46 -4.92
C VAL A 64 -1.63 -2.85 -4.13
N ALA A 65 -2.81 -2.63 -4.71
CA ALA A 65 -4.07 -3.11 -4.14
C ALA A 65 -4.15 -4.64 -4.27
N ILE A 66 -4.32 -5.33 -3.14
CA ILE A 66 -4.38 -6.80 -3.07
C ILE A 66 -5.82 -7.30 -3.08
N GLY A 67 -6.73 -6.53 -2.48
CA GLY A 67 -8.15 -6.82 -2.46
C GLY A 67 -8.80 -6.63 -1.09
N GLN A 68 -9.90 -7.35 -0.87
CA GLN A 68 -10.69 -7.25 0.34
C GLN A 68 -10.27 -8.31 1.36
N ALA A 69 -10.11 -7.89 2.62
CA ALA A 69 -9.69 -8.76 3.71
C ALA A 69 -10.49 -8.51 4.99
N ASP A 70 -10.64 -9.57 5.79
CA ASP A 70 -10.94 -9.44 7.21
C ASP A 70 -9.62 -9.32 7.99
N ILE A 71 -9.63 -8.52 9.05
CA ILE A 71 -8.47 -8.40 9.95
C ILE A 71 -8.96 -8.51 11.39
N ASP A 72 -8.56 -9.60 12.06
CA ASP A 72 -9.00 -9.89 13.42
C ASP A 72 -8.36 -8.95 14.47
N ALA A 73 -8.79 -9.05 15.73
CA ALA A 73 -8.27 -8.21 16.82
C ALA A 73 -6.74 -8.31 17.01
N THR A 74 -6.12 -9.45 16.67
CA THR A 74 -4.67 -9.68 16.76
C THR A 74 -3.90 -9.09 15.57
N GLY A 75 -4.61 -8.71 14.51
CA GLY A 75 -4.05 -8.21 13.27
C GLY A 75 -3.77 -9.27 12.23
N ALA A 76 -4.22 -10.52 12.43
CA ALA A 76 -4.09 -11.54 11.39
C ALA A 76 -5.01 -11.21 10.22
N VAL A 77 -4.49 -11.34 9.00
CA VAL A 77 -5.20 -10.98 7.78
C VAL A 77 -5.77 -12.24 7.12
N ALA A 78 -7.09 -12.24 6.88
CA ALA A 78 -7.77 -13.25 6.08
C ALA A 78 -8.26 -12.59 4.78
N LEU A 79 -7.60 -12.90 3.66
CA LEU A 79 -7.98 -12.36 2.36
C LEU A 79 -9.28 -13.01 1.88
N LEU A 80 -10.31 -12.20 1.67
CA LEU A 80 -11.66 -12.63 1.29
C LEU A 80 -11.87 -12.59 -0.22
N SER A 81 -11.24 -11.63 -0.91
CA SER A 81 -11.29 -11.50 -2.35
C SER A 81 -10.03 -10.82 -2.85
N ARG A 82 -9.44 -11.33 -3.93
CA ARG A 82 -8.30 -10.68 -4.59
C ARG A 82 -8.81 -9.64 -5.58
N GLU A 83 -8.22 -8.46 -5.53
CA GLU A 83 -8.21 -7.57 -6.68
C GLU A 83 -7.21 -8.16 -7.69
N GLY A 84 -7.75 -8.94 -8.63
CA GLY A 84 -7.01 -9.39 -9.81
C GLY A 84 -7.31 -8.49 -11.01
N PRO A 85 -6.54 -8.58 -12.11
CA PRO A 85 -6.95 -7.96 -13.35
C PRO A 85 -8.35 -8.46 -13.70
N ASP A 86 -9.29 -7.54 -13.91
CA ASP A 86 -10.63 -7.88 -14.36
C ASP A 86 -10.47 -8.69 -15.67
N PRO A 87 -10.96 -9.94 -15.75
CA PRO A 87 -10.76 -10.77 -16.93
C PRO A 87 -11.48 -10.23 -18.18
N ARG A 88 -12.29 -9.17 -18.05
CA ARG A 88 -12.96 -8.47 -19.17
C ARG A 88 -12.15 -7.30 -19.70
N LEU A 89 -11.05 -6.93 -19.04
CA LEU A 89 -10.04 -6.03 -19.60
C LEU A 89 -8.96 -6.92 -20.24
N PRO A 90 -8.57 -6.68 -21.51
CA PRO A 90 -7.45 -7.42 -22.09
C PRO A 90 -6.21 -7.25 -21.20
N PRO A 91 -5.35 -8.27 -21.08
CA PRO A 91 -4.13 -8.15 -20.30
C PRO A 91 -3.37 -6.93 -20.81
N ALA A 92 -3.20 -5.93 -19.95
CA ALA A 92 -2.26 -4.86 -20.22
C ALA A 92 -0.90 -5.54 -20.41
N VAL A 93 -0.44 -5.58 -21.66
CA VAL A 93 0.85 -6.13 -22.04
C VAL A 93 1.88 -5.56 -21.06
N PRO A 94 2.66 -6.39 -20.35
CA PRO A 94 3.72 -5.87 -19.52
C PRO A 94 4.70 -5.15 -20.45
N THR A 95 4.73 -3.82 -20.37
CA THR A 95 5.84 -3.05 -20.93
C THR A 95 7.12 -3.62 -20.31
N PRO A 96 8.12 -4.00 -21.12
CA PRO A 96 9.34 -4.61 -20.60
C PRO A 96 10.02 -3.66 -19.62
N ASP A 97 10.40 -4.22 -18.48
CA ASP A 97 11.24 -3.61 -17.45
C ASP A 97 12.50 -2.98 -18.07
N PRO A 98 12.80 -1.68 -17.86
CA PRO A 98 14.11 -1.15 -18.18
C PRO A 98 15.12 -1.67 -17.14
N LYS A 99 15.88 -2.69 -17.55
CA LYS A 99 17.12 -3.14 -16.88
C LYS A 99 18.08 -1.96 -16.62
N PRO A 100 18.92 -2.06 -15.57
CA PRO A 100 19.62 -0.93 -14.99
C PRO A 100 20.79 -0.45 -15.85
N THR A 101 20.82 0.83 -16.18
CA THR A 101 22.04 1.50 -16.68
C THR A 101 22.79 2.08 -15.49
N ARG A 102 23.98 1.53 -15.23
CA ARG A 102 24.97 2.10 -14.30
C ARG A 102 25.59 3.38 -14.90
N ASP A 103 25.58 4.42 -14.06
CA ASP A 103 26.60 5.44 -13.76
C ASP A 103 27.21 6.35 -14.84
N ILE A 104 27.03 7.68 -14.69
CA ILE A 104 27.91 8.73 -15.23
C ILE A 104 28.04 10.02 -14.35
N THR A 105 27.64 10.07 -13.08
CA THR A 105 27.70 11.34 -12.31
C THR A 105 28.67 11.28 -11.13
N ALA A 106 29.95 11.05 -11.46
CA ALA A 106 31.09 11.56 -10.69
C ALA A 106 31.53 12.97 -11.18
N LEU A 107 30.61 13.80 -11.70
CA LEU A 107 30.92 15.14 -12.21
C LEU A 107 29.80 16.14 -11.88
N LEU A 108 30.16 17.19 -11.12
CA LEU A 108 29.38 18.37 -10.69
C LEU A 108 28.41 18.09 -9.52
N GLY A 109 28.72 18.32 -8.25
CA GLY A 109 29.33 19.52 -7.66
C GLY A 109 28.22 20.45 -7.15
N GLY A 110 28.00 20.49 -5.83
CA GLY A 110 27.03 21.41 -5.22
C GLY A 110 26.50 20.90 -3.88
N ASP A 111 27.09 21.44 -2.81
CA ASP A 111 26.71 21.33 -1.41
C ASP A 111 25.29 21.90 -1.13
N ASP A 112 24.83 21.70 0.11
CA ASP A 112 23.84 22.52 0.82
C ASP A 112 22.36 22.04 0.88
N ASP A 113 22.01 21.73 2.12
CA ASP A 113 20.80 22.04 2.86
C ASP A 113 19.57 21.13 2.90
N GLY A 114 19.29 20.73 4.15
CA GLY A 114 18.25 19.81 4.58
C GLY A 114 16.89 20.45 4.76
N PHE A 115 15.90 19.62 5.09
CA PHE A 115 14.57 20.10 5.42
C PHE A 115 13.94 19.28 6.55
N TYR A 116 13.94 19.92 7.72
CA TYR A 116 12.81 19.92 8.66
C TYR A 116 11.58 20.52 7.95
N PHE A 117 10.38 19.95 8.18
CA PHE A 117 9.14 20.63 8.61
C PHE A 117 8.17 19.58 9.15
#